data_AF-A0A662US74-F1
#
_entry.id   AF-A0A662US74-F1
#
_cell.length_a   1.000
_cell.length_b   1.000
_cell.length_c   1.000
_cell.angle_alpha   90.00
_cell.angle_beta   90.00
_cell.angle_gamma   90.00
#
_symmetry.space_group_name_H-M   'P 1'
#
loop_
_entity.id
_entity.type
_entity.pdbx_description
1 polymer ?
#
loop_
_entity_poly.entity_id
_entity_poly.type
_entity_poly.pdbx_seq_one_letter_code
_entity_poly.pdbx_strand_id
1 'polypeptide(L)'
;VVPARIKSLSGSDPEKLVDVIEKHDALLSYLTKPTHRFFTAFSVFSHIPDRAIVNQYFQVVPLQRLNEQPEVLAVLSDLTCDSMGEYGDFISAISYVERPVFTKLDNKLIGLPGKTLRLPGIPLHIPRPGENYYVAFLDTGAYQDNLAMDHNSLGGYPEIVVDVVDGKLVVSLIEDKAGGYNY
;
A
#
# COMPACT_ATOMS: atom_id res chain seq x y z
N VAL A 1 12.57 21.36 -2.35
CA VAL A 1 14.01 21.74 -2.33
C VAL A 1 14.85 20.79 -1.47
N VAL A 2 14.46 20.52 -0.21
CA VAL A 2 15.25 19.66 0.70
C VAL A 2 15.31 18.18 0.26
N PRO A 3 14.21 17.49 -0.10
CA PRO A 3 14.27 16.08 -0.52
C PRO A 3 15.10 15.86 -1.79
N ALA A 4 15.04 16.79 -2.74
CA ALA A 4 15.82 16.73 -3.98
C ALA A 4 17.33 16.88 -3.73
N ARG A 5 17.74 17.78 -2.81
CA ARG A 5 19.16 17.90 -2.41
C ARG A 5 19.66 16.65 -1.72
N ILE A 6 18.84 16.05 -0.84
CA ILE A 6 19.17 14.80 -0.16
C ILE A 6 19.30 13.65 -1.16
N LYS A 7 18.40 13.55 -2.13
CA LYS A 7 18.50 12.58 -3.23
C LYS A 7 19.75 12.80 -4.08
N SER A 8 20.18 14.04 -4.32
CA SER A 8 21.47 14.27 -5.02
C SER A 8 22.68 13.82 -4.21
N LEU A 9 22.64 13.95 -2.88
CA LEU A 9 23.71 13.50 -1.98
C LEU A 9 23.82 11.97 -1.92
N SER A 10 22.72 11.24 -2.15
CA SER A 10 22.74 9.77 -2.19
C SER A 10 23.60 9.21 -3.33
N GLY A 11 23.87 10.00 -4.38
CA GLY A 11 24.77 9.61 -5.45
C GLY A 11 26.25 9.88 -5.17
N SER A 12 26.57 10.81 -4.26
CA SER A 12 27.96 11.19 -3.96
C SER A 12 28.56 10.45 -2.78
N ASP A 13 27.76 10.15 -1.75
CA ASP A 13 28.21 9.47 -0.52
C ASP A 13 27.03 8.75 0.17
N PRO A 14 26.69 7.53 -0.30
CA PRO A 14 25.50 6.80 0.17
C PRO A 14 25.59 6.42 1.65
N GLU A 15 26.75 5.97 2.11
CA GLU A 15 26.96 5.50 3.49
C GLU A 15 26.77 6.64 4.50
N LYS A 16 27.36 7.81 4.20
CA LYS A 16 27.19 8.99 5.05
C LYS A 16 25.75 9.47 5.10
N LEU A 17 25.00 9.35 4.00
CA LEU A 17 23.59 9.72 4.00
C LEU A 17 22.75 8.78 4.87
N VAL A 18 23.02 7.47 4.84
CA VAL A 18 22.37 6.51 5.74
C VAL A 18 22.65 6.89 7.20
N ASP A 19 23.92 7.11 7.56
CA ASP A 19 24.32 7.51 8.91
C ASP A 19 23.63 8.80 9.38
N VAL A 20 23.50 9.80 8.50
CA VAL A 20 22.80 11.05 8.81
C VAL A 20 21.30 10.83 9.03
N ILE A 21 20.65 10.05 8.16
CA ILE A 21 19.21 9.75 8.30
C ILE A 21 18.94 8.99 9.60
N GLU A 22 19.79 8.03 9.94
CA GLU A 22 19.67 7.23 11.17
C GLU A 22 19.85 8.04 12.45
N LYS A 23 20.71 9.05 12.43
CA LYS A 23 20.95 9.92 13.60
C LYS A 23 19.87 10.99 13.81
N HIS A 24 18.95 11.16 12.86
CA HIS A 24 17.99 12.27 12.87
C HIS A 24 16.57 11.80 12.53
N ASP A 25 15.81 11.39 13.55
CA ASP A 25 14.41 10.94 13.40
C ASP A 25 13.51 11.96 12.70
N ALA A 26 13.71 13.26 12.96
CA ALA A 26 12.97 14.32 12.31
C ALA A 26 13.23 14.36 10.79
N LEU A 27 14.45 14.05 10.36
CA LEU A 27 14.82 13.96 8.96
C LEU A 27 14.17 12.74 8.31
N LEU A 28 14.24 11.58 8.96
CA LEU A 28 13.59 10.36 8.50
C LEU A 28 12.08 10.59 8.33
N SER A 29 11.41 11.14 9.35
CA SER A 29 9.99 11.49 9.32
C SER A 29 9.65 12.44 8.17
N TYR A 30 10.45 13.47 7.94
CA TYR A 30 10.24 14.40 6.82
C TYR A 30 10.38 13.71 5.44
N LEU A 31 11.40 12.84 5.32
CA LEU A 31 11.69 12.10 4.09
C LEU A 31 10.69 10.99 3.80
N THR A 32 10.00 10.44 4.80
CA THR A 32 9.00 9.38 4.66
C THR A 32 7.56 9.89 4.82
N LYS A 33 7.33 11.19 5.04
CA LYS A 33 5.97 11.74 5.11
C LYS A 33 5.25 11.64 3.75
N PRO A 34 4.07 11.00 3.64
CA PRO A 34 3.32 10.91 2.40
C PRO A 34 2.93 12.30 1.90
N THR A 35 2.82 12.45 0.58
CA THR A 35 2.44 13.73 -0.05
C THR A 35 1.17 13.63 -0.87
N HIS A 36 0.72 12.41 -1.15
CA HIS A 36 -0.46 12.16 -1.97
C HIS A 36 -1.49 11.36 -1.20
N ARG A 37 -2.73 11.49 -1.64
CA ARG A 37 -3.87 10.75 -1.16
C ARG A 37 -4.64 10.25 -2.37
N PHE A 38 -4.88 8.94 -2.42
CA PHE A 38 -5.72 8.34 -3.45
C PHE A 38 -7.01 7.84 -2.81
N PHE A 39 -8.14 8.14 -3.44
CA PHE A 39 -9.41 7.57 -3.07
C PHE A 39 -9.58 6.22 -3.77
N THR A 40 -10.03 5.23 -3.03
CA THR A 40 -10.16 3.84 -3.49
C THR A 40 -11.61 3.39 -3.39
N ALA A 41 -12.08 2.62 -4.38
CA ALA A 41 -13.39 1.98 -4.37
C ALA A 41 -13.35 0.74 -3.45
N PHE A 42 -13.21 1.01 -2.16
CA PHE A 42 -12.91 0.08 -1.08
C PHE A 42 -13.46 0.68 0.22
N SER A 43 -13.50 -0.10 1.30
CA SER A 43 -13.86 0.37 2.65
C SER A 43 -13.04 -0.39 3.68
N VAL A 44 -12.31 0.34 4.53
CA VAL A 44 -11.49 -0.27 5.59
C VAL A 44 -12.36 -1.13 6.51
N PHE A 45 -13.58 -0.66 6.79
CA PHE A 45 -14.52 -1.30 7.70
C PHE A 45 -15.15 -2.58 7.17
N SER A 46 -15.39 -2.70 5.85
CA SER A 46 -16.01 -3.89 5.28
C SER A 46 -15.02 -4.89 4.68
N HIS A 47 -13.80 -4.48 4.33
CA HIS A 47 -12.84 -5.37 3.66
C HIS A 47 -11.65 -5.77 4.52
N ILE A 48 -11.22 -4.89 5.42
CA ILE A 48 -10.08 -5.15 6.31
C ILE A 48 -10.41 -4.68 7.74
N PRO A 49 -11.54 -5.07 8.33
CA PRO A 49 -12.01 -4.57 9.63
C PRO A 49 -10.96 -4.67 10.74
N ASP A 50 -10.07 -5.66 10.71
CA ASP A 50 -8.99 -5.77 11.70
C ASP A 50 -8.01 -4.60 11.66
N ARG A 51 -7.92 -3.88 10.54
CA ARG A 51 -7.21 -2.60 10.49
C ARG A 51 -7.84 -1.59 11.44
N ALA A 52 -9.16 -1.47 11.44
CA ALA A 52 -9.87 -0.52 12.29
C ALA A 52 -9.91 -0.99 13.76
N ILE A 53 -10.03 -2.29 14.01
CA ILE A 53 -10.25 -2.85 15.35
C ILE A 53 -8.92 -3.05 16.11
N VAL A 54 -7.92 -3.66 15.47
CA VAL A 54 -6.66 -4.06 16.12
C VAL A 54 -5.41 -3.50 15.43
N ASN A 55 -5.58 -2.54 14.51
CA ASN A 55 -4.49 -1.93 13.74
C ASN A 55 -3.63 -2.98 13.00
N GLN A 56 -4.28 -4.04 12.48
CA GLN A 56 -3.60 -5.09 11.72
C GLN A 56 -2.90 -4.49 10.49
N TYR A 57 -1.72 -5.04 10.20
CA TYR A 57 -0.98 -4.75 8.98
C TYR A 57 -1.46 -5.65 7.85
N PHE A 58 -1.69 -5.06 6.69
CA PHE A 58 -1.94 -5.75 5.42
C PHE A 58 -0.88 -5.33 4.40
N GLN A 59 -0.33 -6.28 3.65
CA GLN A 59 0.55 -5.93 2.56
C GLN A 59 -0.28 -5.30 1.43
N VAL A 60 0.15 -4.14 0.95
CA VAL A 60 -0.51 -3.46 -0.18
C VAL A 60 0.47 -3.31 -1.33
N VAL A 61 0.04 -3.66 -2.54
CA VAL A 61 0.84 -3.55 -3.76
C VAL A 61 0.00 -3.02 -4.93
N PRO A 62 0.57 -2.24 -5.85
CA PRO A 62 -0.10 -1.98 -7.12
C PRO A 62 -0.12 -3.26 -7.97
N LEU A 63 -1.21 -3.50 -8.69
CA LEU A 63 -1.31 -4.67 -9.58
C LEU A 63 -0.66 -4.45 -10.94
N GLN A 64 -0.36 -3.20 -11.29
CA GLN A 64 0.30 -2.82 -12.53
C GLN A 64 1.62 -2.11 -12.25
N ARG A 65 2.48 -2.08 -13.28
CA ARG A 65 3.73 -1.29 -13.28
C ARG A 65 4.71 -1.67 -12.15
N LEU A 66 4.66 -2.92 -11.67
CA LEU A 66 5.57 -3.43 -10.63
C LEU A 66 7.06 -3.38 -11.03
N ASN A 67 7.34 -3.34 -12.33
CA ASN A 67 8.67 -3.17 -12.91
C ASN A 67 9.09 -1.71 -13.08
N GLU A 68 8.20 -0.75 -12.79
CA GLU A 68 8.51 0.68 -12.82
C GLU A 68 8.82 1.18 -11.40
N GLN A 69 9.63 2.24 -11.32
CA GLN A 69 9.90 2.88 -10.04
C GLN A 69 8.67 3.70 -9.59
N PRO A 70 8.21 3.53 -8.34
CA PRO A 70 7.10 4.31 -7.78
C PRO A 70 7.34 5.81 -7.87
N GLU A 71 6.27 6.57 -8.11
CA GLU A 71 6.34 7.99 -8.39
C GLU A 71 6.15 8.84 -7.15
N VAL A 72 5.29 8.41 -6.23
CA VAL A 72 4.89 9.14 -5.03
C VAL A 72 4.76 8.22 -3.83
N LEU A 73 4.85 8.80 -2.63
CA LEU A 73 4.44 8.13 -1.39
C LEU A 73 3.05 8.63 -1.00
N ALA A 74 2.08 7.73 -0.93
CA ALA A 74 0.68 8.08 -0.78
C ALA A 74 -0.03 7.32 0.34
N VAL A 75 -1.11 7.90 0.86
CA VAL A 75 -2.10 7.18 1.67
C VAL A 75 -3.29 6.80 0.80
N LEU A 76 -3.90 5.66 1.08
CA LEU A 76 -5.15 5.22 0.47
C LEU A 76 -6.29 5.60 1.40
N SER A 77 -7.22 6.42 0.91
CA SER A 77 -8.48 6.71 1.59
C SER A 77 -9.57 5.88 0.96
N ASP A 78 -10.46 5.36 1.78
CA ASP A 78 -11.70 4.78 1.32
C ASP A 78 -12.75 5.86 1.01
N LEU A 79 -13.97 5.44 0.67
CA LEU A 79 -15.09 6.34 0.36
C LEU A 79 -15.93 6.72 1.58
N THR A 80 -15.53 6.29 2.78
CA THR A 80 -16.26 6.63 4.00
C THR A 80 -15.99 8.08 4.39
N CYS A 81 -16.85 8.62 5.26
CA CYS A 81 -16.67 9.97 5.80
C CYS A 81 -15.83 9.96 7.10
N ASP A 82 -15.30 8.80 7.49
CA ASP A 82 -14.56 8.61 8.73
C ASP A 82 -13.04 8.71 8.46
N SER A 83 -12.32 9.37 9.35
CA SER A 83 -10.86 9.51 9.23
C SER A 83 -10.10 8.20 9.50
N MET A 84 -10.75 7.20 10.11
CA MET A 84 -10.22 5.84 10.23
C MET A 84 -10.28 5.06 8.90
N GLY A 85 -10.99 5.58 7.89
CA GLY A 85 -11.02 5.05 6.52
C GLY A 85 -9.73 5.27 5.72
N GLU A 86 -8.59 5.42 6.39
CA GLU A 86 -7.29 5.63 5.77
C GLU A 86 -6.32 4.48 6.05
N TYR A 87 -5.64 4.05 4.99
CA TYR A 87 -4.57 3.08 5.05
C TYR A 87 -3.28 3.66 4.48
N GLY A 88 -2.21 3.64 5.28
CA GLY A 88 -0.90 4.15 4.89
C GLY A 88 0.28 3.31 5.34
N ASP A 89 0.08 2.25 6.11
CA ASP A 89 1.21 1.46 6.63
C ASP A 89 1.81 0.58 5.53
N PHE A 90 3.12 0.71 5.30
CA PHE A 90 3.84 -0.09 4.32
C PHE A 90 5.18 -0.56 4.88
N ILE A 91 5.45 -1.85 4.83
CA ILE A 91 6.76 -2.40 5.19
C ILE A 91 7.60 -2.47 3.93
N SER A 92 8.62 -1.63 3.85
CA SER A 92 9.59 -1.65 2.78
C SER A 92 10.77 -2.54 3.15
N ALA A 93 10.81 -3.73 2.56
CA ALA A 93 11.85 -4.73 2.74
C ALA A 93 12.95 -4.67 1.66
N ILE A 94 13.11 -3.53 0.96
CA ILE A 94 14.16 -3.34 -0.06
C ILE A 94 15.56 -3.13 0.55
N SER A 95 15.90 -3.89 1.59
CA SER A 95 17.17 -3.79 2.32
C SER A 95 18.40 -4.20 1.50
N TYR A 96 18.22 -4.96 0.42
CA TYR A 96 19.30 -5.43 -0.46
C TYR A 96 19.86 -4.37 -1.41
N VAL A 97 19.39 -3.14 -1.33
CA VAL A 97 19.84 -2.04 -2.20
C VAL A 97 21.19 -1.48 -1.71
N GLU A 98 22.05 -1.11 -2.66
CA GLU A 98 23.36 -0.50 -2.35
C GLU A 98 23.27 0.98 -1.95
N ARG A 99 22.15 1.64 -2.28
CA ARG A 99 21.94 3.07 -2.05
C ARG A 99 20.50 3.37 -1.63
N PRO A 100 20.27 4.47 -0.89
CA PRO A 100 18.92 4.94 -0.57
C PRO A 100 18.04 5.06 -1.81
N VAL A 101 16.83 4.51 -1.73
CA VAL A 101 15.85 4.52 -2.82
C VAL A 101 14.78 5.56 -2.50
N PHE A 102 14.50 6.40 -3.50
CA PHE A 102 13.47 7.42 -3.42
C PHE A 102 12.41 7.19 -4.49
N THR A 103 11.20 7.66 -4.24
CA THR A 103 10.19 7.83 -5.29
C THR A 103 10.67 8.80 -6.37
N LYS A 104 10.09 8.67 -7.56
CA LYS A 104 10.54 9.40 -8.74
C LYS A 104 10.18 10.89 -8.71
N LEU A 105 8.95 11.23 -8.34
CA LEU A 105 8.41 12.60 -8.46
C LEU A 105 8.53 13.41 -7.17
N ASP A 106 8.04 12.89 -6.05
CA ASP A 106 8.03 13.62 -4.76
C ASP A 106 9.30 13.41 -3.93
N ASN A 107 10.23 12.55 -4.40
CA ASN A 107 11.54 12.27 -3.80
C ASN A 107 11.47 11.84 -2.33
N LYS A 108 10.47 11.02 -2.00
CA LYS A 108 10.29 10.40 -0.68
C LYS A 108 11.11 9.14 -0.54
N LEU A 109 11.72 8.99 0.62
CA LEU A 109 12.55 7.85 0.93
C LEU A 109 11.65 6.62 1.10
N ILE A 110 11.96 5.57 0.33
CA ILE A 110 11.22 4.32 0.34
C ILE A 110 12.12 3.11 0.63
N GLY A 111 13.44 3.28 0.66
CA GLY A 111 14.38 2.22 0.99
C GLY A 111 15.70 2.73 1.50
N LEU A 112 16.30 1.99 2.43
CA LEU A 112 17.65 2.21 2.92
C LEU A 112 18.45 0.91 2.86
N PRO A 113 19.74 0.96 2.45
CA PRO A 113 20.63 -0.19 2.46
C PRO A 113 20.68 -0.87 3.83
N GLY A 114 20.54 -2.20 3.85
CA GLY A 114 20.60 -3.02 5.05
C GLY A 114 19.45 -2.85 6.04
N LYS A 115 18.36 -2.14 5.67
CA LYS A 115 17.27 -1.81 6.60
C LYS A 115 15.90 -2.10 6.02
N THR A 116 15.02 -2.62 6.88
CA THR A 116 13.58 -2.66 6.65
C THR A 116 12.97 -1.38 7.22
N LEU A 117 12.15 -0.68 6.43
CA LEU A 117 11.47 0.54 6.85
C LEU A 117 9.98 0.30 7.04
N ARG A 118 9.40 0.83 8.12
CA ARG A 118 7.95 0.99 8.25
C ARG A 118 7.59 2.40 7.79
N LEU A 119 7.03 2.50 6.59
CA LEU A 119 6.64 3.76 5.98
C LEU A 119 5.19 4.10 6.35
N PRO A 120 4.88 5.38 6.62
CA PRO A 120 3.51 5.85 6.83
C PRO A 120 2.76 6.14 5.52
N GLY A 121 3.26 5.66 4.38
CA GLY A 121 2.56 5.68 3.10
C GLY A 121 3.01 4.52 2.21
N ILE A 122 2.23 4.25 1.17
CA ILE A 122 2.47 3.22 0.16
C ILE A 122 3.15 3.87 -1.06
N PRO A 123 4.29 3.35 -1.52
CA PRO A 123 4.92 3.78 -2.77
C PRO A 123 4.03 3.42 -3.96
N LEU A 124 3.53 4.41 -4.70
CA LEU A 124 2.60 4.20 -5.81
C LEU A 124 2.99 5.03 -7.03
N HIS A 125 2.46 4.64 -8.18
CA HIS A 125 2.51 5.44 -9.40
C HIS A 125 1.33 6.42 -9.44
N ILE A 126 1.48 7.50 -10.20
CA ILE A 126 0.33 8.34 -10.55
C ILE A 126 -0.41 7.63 -11.69
N PRO A 127 -1.72 7.37 -11.58
CA PRO A 127 -2.51 6.82 -12.67
C PRO A 127 -2.44 7.73 -13.90
N ARG A 128 -2.15 7.16 -15.07
CA ARG A 128 -2.15 7.90 -16.33
C ARG A 128 -3.60 8.21 -16.75
N PRO A 129 -3.86 9.25 -17.55
CA PRO A 129 -5.21 9.54 -18.04
C PRO A 129 -5.83 8.32 -18.74
N GLY A 130 -7.00 7.89 -18.26
CA GLY A 130 -7.72 6.72 -18.78
C GLY A 130 -7.16 5.35 -18.35
N GLU A 131 -6.12 5.30 -17.53
CA GLU A 131 -5.58 4.06 -16.98
C GLU A 131 -6.43 3.57 -15.81
N ASN A 132 -6.90 2.33 -15.90
CA ASN A 132 -7.37 1.62 -14.72
C ASN A 132 -6.16 1.25 -13.86
N TYR A 133 -6.09 1.78 -12.64
CA TYR A 133 -4.98 1.55 -11.72
C TYR A 133 -5.50 0.87 -10.46
N TYR A 134 -5.08 -0.37 -10.23
CA TYR A 134 -5.59 -1.20 -9.15
C TYR A 134 -4.53 -1.41 -8.07
N VAL A 135 -4.99 -1.50 -6.83
CA VAL A 135 -4.18 -1.88 -5.68
C VAL A 135 -4.78 -3.14 -5.08
N ALA A 136 -3.93 -4.04 -4.62
CA ALA A 136 -4.34 -5.24 -3.91
C ALA A 136 -3.91 -5.15 -2.46
N PHE A 137 -4.86 -5.44 -1.56
CA PHE A 137 -4.59 -5.78 -0.18
C PHE A 137 -4.41 -7.30 -0.12
N LEU A 138 -3.30 -7.75 0.44
CA LEU A 138 -2.95 -9.15 0.60
C LEU A 138 -3.11 -9.54 2.07
N ASP A 139 -3.07 -10.84 2.34
CA ASP A 139 -3.20 -11.42 3.69
C ASP A 139 -4.55 -11.12 4.37
N THR A 140 -5.62 -11.01 3.56
CA THR A 140 -6.99 -10.72 4.01
C THR A 140 -7.84 -11.98 4.25
N GLY A 141 -7.33 -13.18 3.97
CA GLY A 141 -8.15 -14.40 3.94
C GLY A 141 -8.62 -14.97 5.28
N ALA A 142 -8.30 -14.32 6.41
CA ALA A 142 -8.73 -14.75 7.74
C ALA A 142 -9.38 -13.60 8.50
N TYR A 143 -10.48 -13.90 9.20
CA TYR A 143 -11.29 -12.99 10.02
C TYR A 143 -12.01 -11.85 9.30
N GLN A 144 -11.47 -11.32 8.19
CA GLN A 144 -11.96 -10.07 7.59
C GLN A 144 -13.44 -10.17 7.17
N ASP A 145 -13.84 -11.26 6.53
CA ASP A 145 -15.22 -11.43 6.05
C ASP A 145 -16.21 -11.54 7.21
N ASN A 146 -15.84 -12.27 8.28
CA ASN A 146 -16.71 -12.46 9.44
C ASN A 146 -16.84 -11.21 10.32
N LEU A 147 -15.86 -10.30 10.24
CA LEU A 147 -15.82 -9.06 11.01
C LEU A 147 -16.26 -7.84 10.19
N ALA A 148 -16.67 -8.03 8.93
CA ALA A 148 -17.03 -6.96 8.02
C ALA A 148 -18.17 -6.10 8.58
N MET A 149 -18.02 -4.78 8.46
CA MET A 149 -18.98 -3.80 8.96
C MET A 149 -19.52 -2.94 7.82
N ASP A 150 -20.85 -2.80 7.72
CA ASP A 150 -21.54 -1.94 6.75
C ASP A 150 -21.49 -0.45 7.14
N HIS A 151 -20.28 0.09 7.31
CA HIS A 151 -20.09 1.50 7.58
C HIS A 151 -20.51 2.33 6.36
N ASN A 152 -21.32 3.38 6.58
CA ASN A 152 -21.93 4.18 5.51
C ASN A 152 -22.70 3.38 4.45
N SER A 153 -23.22 2.18 4.80
CA SER A 153 -23.89 1.28 3.85
C SER A 153 -23.01 0.85 2.66
N LEU A 154 -21.69 0.90 2.83
CA LEU A 154 -20.72 0.37 1.87
C LEU A 154 -20.46 -1.10 2.21
N GLY A 155 -21.37 -1.95 1.75
CA GLY A 155 -21.32 -3.39 1.99
C GLY A 155 -20.26 -4.16 1.19
N GLY A 156 -20.30 -5.49 1.33
CA GLY A 156 -19.37 -6.43 0.71
C GLY A 156 -19.33 -6.34 -0.82
N TYR A 157 -18.25 -6.86 -1.39
CA TYR A 157 -17.96 -6.82 -2.82
C TYR A 157 -18.06 -8.21 -3.45
N PRO A 158 -18.19 -8.29 -4.78
CA PRO A 158 -18.19 -9.58 -5.47
C PRO A 158 -16.94 -10.39 -5.13
N GLU A 159 -17.15 -11.59 -4.64
CA GLU A 159 -16.08 -12.55 -4.38
C GLU A 159 -16.01 -13.56 -5.54
N ILE A 160 -14.80 -13.92 -5.93
CA ILE A 160 -14.55 -14.94 -6.95
C ILE A 160 -13.59 -15.99 -6.42
N VAL A 161 -13.81 -17.24 -6.84
CA VAL A 161 -12.83 -18.32 -6.68
C VAL A 161 -12.07 -18.47 -7.97
N VAL A 162 -10.74 -18.49 -7.89
CA VAL A 162 -9.87 -18.72 -9.03
C VAL A 162 -9.11 -20.03 -8.82
N ASP A 163 -9.39 -21.00 -9.69
CA ASP A 163 -8.77 -22.33 -9.67
C ASP A 163 -7.92 -22.59 -10.91
N VAL A 164 -7.04 -23.59 -10.83
CA VAL A 164 -6.32 -24.14 -11.98
C VAL A 164 -6.67 -25.62 -12.13
N VAL A 165 -7.49 -25.93 -13.14
CA VAL A 165 -7.95 -27.29 -13.45
C VAL A 165 -7.39 -27.70 -14.79
N ASP A 166 -6.65 -28.82 -14.84
CA ASP A 166 -5.97 -29.31 -16.05
C ASP A 166 -5.12 -28.25 -16.76
N GLY A 167 -4.45 -27.39 -15.99
CA GLY A 167 -3.61 -26.31 -16.50
C GLY A 167 -4.38 -25.11 -17.06
N LYS A 168 -5.71 -25.06 -16.90
CA LYS A 168 -6.55 -23.93 -17.30
C LYS A 168 -7.07 -23.19 -16.08
N LEU A 169 -7.06 -21.86 -16.19
CA LEU A 169 -7.62 -20.99 -15.17
C LEU A 169 -9.15 -21.04 -15.24
N VAL A 170 -9.79 -21.33 -14.12
CA VAL A 170 -11.25 -21.38 -13.94
C VAL A 170 -11.62 -20.29 -12.94
N VAL A 171 -12.63 -19.49 -13.26
CA VAL A 171 -13.13 -18.42 -12.37
C VAL A 171 -14.60 -18.66 -12.09
N SER A 172 -14.94 -18.76 -10.82
CA SER A 172 -16.32 -18.92 -10.32
C SER A 172 -16.71 -17.69 -9.50
N LEU A 173 -17.91 -17.17 -9.69
CA LEU A 173 -18.47 -16.10 -8.85
C LEU A 173 -19.12 -16.72 -7.63
N ILE A 174 -18.84 -16.19 -6.45
CA ILE A 174 -19.57 -16.55 -5.23
C ILE A 174 -20.82 -15.68 -5.17
N GLU A 175 -21.98 -16.30 -5.37
CA GLU A 175 -23.26 -15.65 -5.18
C GLU A 175 -23.70 -15.81 -3.73
N ASP A 176 -23.82 -14.69 -3.00
CA ASP A 176 -24.53 -14.69 -1.71
C ASP A 176 -26.02 -14.87 -1.96
N LYS A 177 -26.48 -16.13 -1.85
CA LYS A 177 -27.91 -16.46 -1.76
C LYS A 177 -28.22 -16.69 -0.30
N ALA A 178 -29.13 -15.86 0.24
CA ALA A 178 -29.65 -15.94 1.60
C ALA A 178 -29.81 -17.40 2.08
N GLY A 179 -28.80 -17.91 2.80
CA GLY A 179 -28.73 -19.31 3.22
C GLY A 179 -27.34 -19.97 3.17
N GLY A 180 -26.32 -19.37 2.54
CA GLY A 180 -24.92 -19.82 2.61
C GLY A 180 -24.17 -19.76 1.28
N TYR A 181 -22.84 -19.91 1.36
CA TYR A 181 -21.93 -19.90 0.21
C TYR A 181 -22.06 -21.20 -0.59
N ASN A 182 -22.35 -21.11 -1.89
CA ASN A 182 -22.20 -22.22 -2.83
C ASN A 182 -20.99 -21.92 -3.73
N TYR A 183 -20.08 -22.88 -3.83
CA TYR A 183 -18.91 -22.85 -4.71
C TYR A 183 -19.24 -23.37 -6.12
#